data_AF-A0A556RSC2-F1
#
_entry.id   AF-A0A556RSC2-F1
#
_cell.length_a   1.000
_cell.length_b   1.000
_cell.length_c   1.000
_cell.angle_alpha   90.00
_cell.angle_beta   90.00
_cell.angle_gamma   90.00
#
_symmetry.space_group_name_H-M   'P 1'
#
loop_
_entity.id
_entity.type
_entity.pdbx_description
1 polymer ?
#
loop_
_entity_poly.entity_id
_entity_poly.type
_entity_poly.pdbx_seq_one_letter_code
_entity_poly.pdbx_strand_id
1 'polypeptide(L)'
;MVNEQVIERLLQLDWFVKCETEHELALVLNACLDADVGWSNRVSAISLKCSIPVPKLIGRSSLRWSNGLWFSNALTDEDLKCHSDITDWFFEELRK
;
A
#
# COMPACT_ATOMS: atom_id res chain seq x y z
N MET A 1 -10.65 -11.72 0.68
CA MET A 1 -10.46 -12.16 -0.71
C MET A 1 -10.74 -11.01 -1.61
N VAL A 2 -9.67 -10.29 -1.93
CA VAL A 2 -9.66 -9.14 -2.81
C VAL A 2 -9.67 -9.61 -4.28
N ASN A 3 -10.22 -8.80 -5.19
CA ASN A 3 -10.29 -9.07 -6.62
C ASN A 3 -8.90 -9.35 -7.22
N GLU A 4 -8.79 -10.31 -8.15
CA GLU A 4 -7.54 -10.68 -8.84
C GLU A 4 -6.81 -9.47 -9.44
N GLN A 5 -7.54 -8.51 -10.00
CA GLN A 5 -6.96 -7.28 -10.57
C GLN A 5 -6.20 -6.44 -9.53
N VAL A 6 -6.75 -6.37 -8.31
CA VAL A 6 -6.11 -5.65 -7.21
C VAL A 6 -4.87 -6.41 -6.75
N ILE A 7 -4.92 -7.74 -6.67
CA ILE A 7 -3.74 -8.57 -6.34
C ILE A 7 -2.63 -8.34 -7.36
N GLU A 8 -2.92 -8.45 -8.65
CA GLU A 8 -1.94 -8.24 -9.73
C GLU A 8 -1.32 -6.84 -9.65
N ARG A 9 -2.11 -5.81 -9.36
CA ARG A 9 -1.61 -4.44 -9.24
C ARG A 9 -0.74 -4.24 -8.00
N LEU A 10 -1.11 -4.81 -6.84
CA LEU A 10 -0.32 -4.71 -5.62
C LEU A 10 1.02 -5.47 -5.70
N LEU A 11 1.09 -6.51 -6.53
CA LEU A 11 2.32 -7.23 -6.83
C LEU A 11 3.33 -6.40 -7.63
N GLN A 12 2.85 -5.41 -8.40
CA GLN A 12 3.72 -4.46 -9.08
C GLN A 12 4.45 -3.57 -8.06
N LEU A 13 5.58 -3.00 -8.47
CA LEU A 13 6.34 -2.04 -7.68
C LEU A 13 5.90 -0.61 -8.00
N ASP A 14 6.37 0.32 -7.19
CA ASP A 14 6.32 1.76 -7.45
C ASP A 14 4.88 2.31 -7.51
N TRP A 15 4.11 2.01 -6.47
CA TRP A 15 2.77 2.55 -6.24
C TRP A 15 2.60 3.07 -4.83
N PHE A 16 1.61 3.92 -4.63
CA PHE A 16 1.11 4.28 -3.30
C PHE A 16 -0.40 4.48 -3.27
N VAL A 17 -0.98 4.35 -2.08
CA VAL A 17 -2.37 4.61 -1.73
C VAL A 17 -2.40 5.58 -0.54
N LYS A 18 -3.22 6.62 -0.63
CA LYS A 18 -3.51 7.53 0.49
C LYS A 18 -4.60 6.92 1.37
N CYS A 19 -4.32 6.79 2.66
CA CYS A 19 -5.27 6.34 3.67
C CYS A 19 -5.56 7.50 4.61
N GLU A 20 -6.77 8.03 4.58
CA GLU A 20 -7.25 9.09 5.46
C GLU A 20 -7.79 8.53 6.77
N THR A 21 -8.28 7.28 6.76
CA THR A 21 -8.89 6.62 7.92
C THR A 21 -8.23 5.30 8.30
N GLU A 22 -8.39 4.87 9.56
CA GLU A 22 -7.92 3.55 10.02
C GLU A 22 -8.59 2.41 9.25
N HIS A 23 -9.83 2.62 8.81
CA HIS A 23 -10.57 1.66 8.00
C HIS A 23 -9.93 1.49 6.61
N GLU A 24 -9.60 2.58 5.94
CA GLU A 24 -8.90 2.55 4.65
C GLU A 24 -7.52 1.89 4.78
N LEU A 25 -6.76 2.24 5.82
CA LEU A 25 -5.50 1.59 6.13
C LEU A 25 -5.69 0.08 6.33
N ALA A 26 -6.72 -0.34 7.06
CA ALA A 26 -7.05 -1.75 7.25
C ALA A 26 -7.34 -2.47 5.93
N LEU A 27 -8.08 -1.84 5.02
CA LEU A 27 -8.39 -2.40 3.70
C LEU A 27 -7.12 -2.60 2.88
N VAL A 28 -6.25 -1.59 2.81
CA VAL A 28 -4.98 -1.66 2.07
C VAL A 28 -4.09 -2.76 2.62
N LEU A 29 -3.89 -2.83 3.94
CA LEU A 29 -3.03 -3.85 4.54
C LEU A 29 -3.59 -5.27 4.41
N ASN A 30 -4.92 -5.44 4.48
CA ASN A 30 -5.56 -6.73 4.23
C ASN A 30 -5.43 -7.15 2.75
N ALA A 31 -5.57 -6.22 1.81
CA ALA A 31 -5.37 -6.50 0.40
C ALA A 31 -3.91 -6.90 0.10
N CYS A 32 -2.95 -6.24 0.74
CA CYS A 32 -1.54 -6.62 0.66
C CYS A 32 -1.29 -8.00 1.26
N LEU A 33 -1.95 -8.35 2.37
CA LEU A 33 -1.88 -9.69 2.96
C LEU A 33 -2.43 -10.76 2.00
N ASP A 34 -3.59 -10.51 1.39
CA ASP A 34 -4.19 -11.40 0.38
C ASP A 34 -3.27 -11.59 -0.83
N ALA A 35 -2.48 -10.56 -1.19
CA ALA A 35 -1.53 -10.58 -2.30
C ALA A 35 -0.12 -11.10 -1.92
N ASP A 36 0.09 -11.59 -0.70
CA ASP A 36 1.41 -11.98 -0.15
C ASP A 36 2.48 -10.86 -0.25
N VAL A 37 2.03 -9.60 -0.12
CA VAL A 37 2.87 -8.42 -0.09
C VAL A 37 3.13 -8.03 1.36
N GLY A 38 4.40 -8.10 1.78
CA GLY A 38 4.83 -7.74 3.14
C GLY A 38 5.68 -6.47 3.21
N TRP A 39 5.97 -6.04 4.43
CA TRP A 39 7.01 -5.05 4.71
C TRP A 39 8.41 -5.62 4.37
N SER A 40 9.41 -4.75 4.43
CA SER A 40 10.80 -5.18 4.35
C SER A 40 11.10 -6.31 5.35
N ASN A 41 11.96 -7.24 4.96
CA ASN A 41 12.30 -8.46 5.72
C ASN A 41 11.17 -9.50 5.89
N ARG A 42 10.23 -9.58 4.94
CA ARG A 42 9.13 -10.57 4.91
C ARG A 42 8.17 -10.49 6.09
N VAL A 43 8.11 -9.34 6.75
CA VAL A 43 7.14 -9.12 7.82
C VAL A 43 5.75 -8.93 7.19
N SER A 44 4.74 -9.62 7.72
CA SER A 44 3.35 -9.53 7.23
C SER A 44 2.82 -8.09 7.22
N ALA A 45 2.07 -7.71 6.16
CA ALA A 45 1.49 -6.37 6.02
C ALA A 45 0.72 -5.89 7.26
N ILE A 46 0.01 -6.79 7.94
CA ILE A 46 -0.85 -6.45 9.06
C ILE A 46 -0.11 -6.29 10.41
N SER A 47 1.18 -6.62 10.48
CA SER A 47 1.94 -6.60 11.75
C SER A 47 2.09 -5.21 12.36
N LEU A 48 2.08 -4.17 11.52
CA LEU A 48 2.27 -2.77 11.92
C LEU A 48 0.96 -1.97 11.97
N LYS A 49 -0.19 -2.62 11.72
CA LYS A 49 -1.50 -1.94 11.59
C LYS A 49 -1.84 -1.02 12.77
N CYS A 50 -1.54 -1.45 14.00
CA CYS A 50 -1.85 -0.67 15.21
C CYS A 50 -0.86 0.47 15.49
N SER A 51 0.25 0.56 14.76
CA SER A 51 1.33 1.52 15.01
C SER A 51 1.43 2.62 13.96
N ILE A 52 0.61 2.57 12.91
CA ILE A 52 0.61 3.55 11.83
C ILE A 52 -0.51 4.56 12.08
N PRO A 53 -0.20 5.79 12.53
CA PRO A 53 -1.20 6.84 12.65
C PRO A 53 -1.67 7.27 11.26
N VAL A 54 -2.97 7.56 11.13
CA VAL A 54 -3.59 8.13 9.92
C VAL A 54 -3.74 9.65 10.07
N PRO A 55 -3.69 10.44 8.97
CA PRO A 55 -3.56 10.01 7.57
C PRO A 55 -2.15 9.51 7.22
N LYS A 56 -2.08 8.54 6.31
CA LYS A 56 -0.81 7.94 5.87
C LYS A 56 -0.84 7.48 4.43
N LEU A 57 0.32 7.56 3.80
CA LEU A 57 0.60 6.94 2.52
C LEU A 57 1.12 5.54 2.77
N ILE A 58 0.54 4.54 2.13
CA ILE A 58 1.09 3.18 2.07
C ILE A 58 1.53 2.95 0.64
N GLY A 59 2.75 2.48 0.44
CA GLY A 59 3.24 2.20 -0.89
C GLY A 59 4.18 1.03 -0.93
N ARG A 60 4.55 0.65 -2.15
CA ARG A 60 5.59 -0.32 -2.44
C ARG A 60 6.55 0.30 -3.42
N SER A 61 7.84 0.09 -3.22
CA SER A 61 8.88 0.74 -4.01
C SER A 61 9.93 -0.28 -4.46
N SER A 62 10.44 -0.09 -5.68
CA SER A 62 11.66 -0.73 -6.17
C SER A 62 12.92 -0.01 -5.68
N LEU A 63 12.79 1.28 -5.32
CA LEU A 63 13.89 2.14 -4.89
C LEU A 63 14.08 2.18 -3.36
N ARG A 64 13.01 1.91 -2.59
CA ARG A 64 13.05 1.88 -1.12
C ARG A 64 12.98 0.45 -0.60
N TRP A 65 13.88 0.13 0.34
CA TRP A 65 13.94 -1.09 1.16
C TRP A 65 13.43 -2.39 0.50
N SER A 66 14.35 -3.24 0.02
CA SER A 66 14.13 -4.67 -0.28
C SER A 66 12.78 -5.06 -0.94
N ASN A 67 12.21 -4.20 -1.79
CA ASN A 67 10.93 -4.40 -2.49
C ASN A 67 9.71 -4.59 -1.59
N GLY A 68 9.78 -4.13 -0.34
CA GLY A 68 8.70 -4.23 0.64
C GLY A 68 7.76 -3.03 0.66
N LEU A 69 6.71 -3.13 1.47
CA LEU A 69 5.87 -1.99 1.81
C LEU A 69 6.65 -0.90 2.56
N TRP A 70 6.22 0.34 2.37
CA TRP A 70 6.68 1.51 3.10
C TRP A 70 5.49 2.40 3.45
N PHE A 71 5.67 3.31 4.41
CA PHE A 71 4.69 4.34 4.70
C PHE A 71 5.33 5.72 4.88
N SER A 72 4.59 6.78 4.59
CA SER A 72 5.04 8.17 4.80
C SER A 72 3.90 9.09 5.20
N ASN A 73 4.24 10.21 5.84
CA ASN A 73 3.30 11.31 6.13
C ASN A 73 3.06 12.22 4.92
N ALA A 74 4.01 12.26 3.98
CA ALA A 74 3.97 13.15 2.84
C ALA A 74 4.69 12.52 1.64
N LEU A 75 4.27 12.90 0.44
CA LEU A 75 4.99 12.62 -0.78
C LEU A 75 6.02 13.73 -1.00
N THR A 76 7.25 13.35 -1.32
CA THR A 76 8.20 14.28 -1.94
C THR A 76 7.92 14.40 -3.44
N ASP A 77 8.44 15.44 -4.08
CA ASP A 77 8.38 15.58 -5.55
C ASP A 77 9.03 14.39 -6.27
N GLU A 78 10.00 13.73 -5.62
CA GLU A 78 10.64 12.52 -6.12
C GLU A 78 9.71 11.31 -5.99
N ASP A 79 9.01 11.16 -4.86
CA ASP A 79 8.03 10.09 -4.67
C ASP A 79 6.90 10.16 -5.71
N LEU A 80 6.44 11.37 -6.04
CA LEU A 80 5.43 11.59 -7.10
C LEU A 80 5.92 11.25 -8.51
N LYS A 81 7.22 11.35 -8.77
CA LYS A 81 7.81 10.99 -10.08
C LYS A 81 8.04 9.49 -10.20
N CYS A 82 8.39 8.85 -9.09
CA CYS A 82 8.75 7.44 -9.07
C CYS A 82 7.56 6.52 -8.84
N HIS A 83 6.51 6.96 -8.13
CA HIS A 83 5.39 6.11 -7.75
C HIS A 83 4.08 6.56 -8.38
N SER A 84 3.31 5.59 -8.83
CA SER A 84 1.94 5.83 -9.30
C SER A 84 0.98 5.98 -8.12
N ASP A 85 0.19 7.05 -8.11
CA ASP A 85 -0.98 7.16 -7.22
C ASP A 85 -2.06 6.20 -7.72
N ILE A 86 -2.39 5.17 -6.93
CA ILE A 86 -3.45 4.22 -7.27
C ILE A 86 -4.65 4.34 -6.33
N THR A 87 -4.74 5.42 -5.54
CA THR A 87 -5.71 5.57 -4.45
C THR A 87 -7.15 5.41 -4.91
N ASP A 88 -7.60 6.22 -5.88
CA ASP A 88 -9.00 6.22 -6.32
C ASP A 88 -9.37 4.88 -6.95
N TRP A 89 -8.54 4.39 -7.87
CA TRP A 89 -8.72 3.10 -8.54
C TRP A 89 -8.82 1.95 -7.53
N PHE A 90 -7.93 1.92 -6.53
CA PHE A 90 -7.89 0.85 -5.54
C PHE A 90 -9.20 0.76 -4.74
N PHE A 91 -9.71 1.89 -4.24
CA PHE A 91 -10.95 1.90 -3.48
C PHE A 91 -12.19 1.71 -4.35
N GLU A 92 -12.15 2.09 -5.62
CA GLU A 92 -13.21 1.77 -6.58
C GLU A 92 -13.29 0.27 -6.86
N GLU A 93 -12.15 -0.41 -7.11
CA GLU A 93 -12.12 -1.85 -7.34
C GLU A 93 -12.55 -2.66 -6.11
N LEU A 94 -12.26 -2.19 -4.90
CA LEU A 94 -12.72 -2.85 -3.67
C LEU A 94 -14.24 -2.76 -3.43
N ARG A 95 -14.94 -1.84 -4.11
CA ARG A 95 -16.41 -1.68 -4.00
C ARG A 95 -17.18 -2.54 -5.01
N LYS A 96 -16.50 -3.09 -6.00
CA LYS A 96 -17.10 -3.98 -7.02
C LYS A 96 -17.25 -5.39 -6.48
#